data_AF-A0A7T1TD08-F1
#
_entry.id   AF-A0A7T1TD08-F1
#
_cell.length_a   1.000
_cell.length_b   1.000
_cell.length_c   1.000
_cell.angle_alpha   90.00
_cell.angle_beta   90.00
_cell.angle_gamma   90.00
#
_symmetry.space_group_name_H-M   'P 1'
#
loop_
_entity.id
_entity.type
_entity.pdbx_description
1 polymer ?
#
loop_
_entity_poly.entity_id
_entity_poly.type
_entity_poly.pdbx_seq_one_letter_code
_entity_poly.pdbx_strand_id
1 'polypeptide(L)' 'MKVKDVAALLDVHVATVYREIEAGRLHAIRVGAGRGTLRIPRPAYDAYVSSAGTAPAAEAA' A
#
# COMPACT_ATOMS: atom_id res chain seq x y z
N MET A 1 -6.84 -0.36 7.17
CA MET A 1 -7.50 -0.03 5.88
C MET A 1 -7.37 -1.22 4.94
N LYS A 2 -8.27 -1.44 3.96
CA LYS A 2 -8.07 -2.50 2.95
C LYS A 2 -7.16 -1.99 1.83
N VAL A 3 -6.55 -2.91 1.08
CA VAL A 3 -5.71 -2.58 -0.08
C VAL A 3 -6.45 -1.68 -1.09
N LYS A 4 -7.72 -2.00 -1.37
CA LYS A 4 -8.56 -1.20 -2.28
C LYS A 4 -8.79 0.24 -1.82
N ASP A 5 -8.87 0.46 -0.50
CA ASP A 5 -9.12 1.80 0.04
C ASP A 5 -7.85 2.64 -0.10
N VAL A 6 -6.68 2.03 0.13
CA VAL A 6 -5.38 2.68 -0.05
C VAL A 6 -5.12 3.00 -1.53
N ALA A 7 -5.48 2.08 -2.43
CA ALA A 7 -5.40 2.31 -3.88
C ALA A 7 -6.21 3.54 -4.31
N ALA A 8 -7.46 3.65 -3.83
CA ALA A 8 -8.31 4.81 -4.10
C ALA A 8 -7.77 6.12 -3.50
N LEU A 9 -7.15 6.07 -2.31
CA LEU A 9 -6.57 7.27 -1.69
C LEU A 9 -5.29 7.76 -2.36
N LEU A 10 -4.53 6.84 -2.95
CA LEU A 10 -3.30 7.16 -3.69
C LEU A 10 -3.56 7.42 -5.18
N ASP A 11 -4.79 7.23 -5.65
CA ASP A 11 -5.16 7.26 -7.07
C ASP A 11 -4.30 6.32 -7.94
N VAL A 12 -4.02 5.10 -7.43
CA VAL A 12 -3.23 4.08 -8.13
C VAL A 12 -3.99 2.78 -8.27
N HIS A 13 -3.55 1.93 -9.21
CA HIS A 13 -4.09 0.59 -9.35
C HIS A 13 -3.77 -0.27 -8.11
N VAL A 14 -4.69 -1.17 -7.73
CA VAL A 14 -4.53 -2.08 -6.57
C VAL A 14 -3.26 -2.94 -6.71
N ALA A 15 -2.89 -3.31 -7.94
CA ALA A 15 -1.65 -4.03 -8.22
C ALA A 15 -0.40 -3.25 -7.79
N THR A 16 -0.38 -1.92 -7.97
CA THR A 16 0.71 -1.07 -7.49
C THR A 16 0.84 -1.19 -5.98
N VAL A 17 -0.27 -1.12 -5.24
CA VAL A 17 -0.26 -1.26 -3.77
C VAL A 17 0.31 -2.61 -3.34
N TYR A 18 -0.08 -3.71 -3.99
CA TYR A 18 0.53 -5.02 -3.70
C TYR A 18 2.03 -5.04 -3.99
N ARG A 19 2.47 -4.42 -5.10
CA ARG A 19 3.88 -4.31 -5.47
C ARG A 19 4.69 -3.52 -4.44
N GLU A 20 4.13 -2.45 -3.87
CA GLU A 20 4.75 -1.67 -2.80
C GLU A 20 4.85 -2.46 -1.49
N ILE A 21 3.87 -3.32 -1.21
CA ILE A 21 3.89 -4.24 -0.07
C ILE A 21 4.97 -5.31 -0.27
N GLU A 22 5.03 -5.93 -1.46
CA GLU A 22 6.04 -6.94 -1.81
C GLU A 22 7.45 -6.37 -1.81
N ALA A 23 7.61 -5.10 -2.23
CA ALA A 23 8.87 -4.39 -2.17
C ALA A 23 9.25 -3.93 -0.76
N GLY A 24 8.39 -4.16 0.26
CA GLY A 24 8.64 -3.77 1.64
C GLY A 24 8.52 -2.26 1.90
N ARG A 25 8.07 -1.46 0.91
CA ARG A 25 7.89 -0.01 1.04
C ARG A 25 6.61 0.34 1.79
N LEU A 26 5.56 -0.46 1.60
CA LEU A 26 4.28 -0.27 2.29
C LEU A 26 4.03 -1.40 3.28
N HIS A 27 4.04 -1.08 4.57
CA HIS A 27 3.80 -2.08 5.61
C HIS A 27 2.32 -2.51 5.65
N ALA A 28 2.10 -3.82 5.56
CA ALA A 28 0.78 -4.43 5.67
C ALA A 28 0.82 -5.61 6.65
N ILE A 29 -0.25 -5.74 7.42
CA ILE A 29 -0.45 -6.83 8.38
C ILE A 29 -1.56 -7.76 7.89
N ARG A 30 -1.40 -9.06 8.11
CA ARG A 30 -2.46 -10.04 7.82
C ARG A 30 -3.34 -10.18 9.05
N VAL A 31 -4.63 -9.89 8.89
CA VAL A 31 -5.64 -9.96 9.97
C VAL A 31 -6.62 -11.10 9.71
N GLY A 32 -6.76 -12.01 10.67
CA GLY A 32 -7.70 -13.15 10.63
C GLY A 32 -7.00 -14.52 10.53
N ALA A 33 -7.71 -15.57 10.93
CA ALA A 33 -7.23 -16.95 10.87
C ALA A 33 -7.30 -17.52 9.43
N GLY A 34 -6.32 -18.34 9.04
CA GLY A 34 -6.26 -18.96 7.71
C GLY A 34 -5.81 -17.98 6.60
N ARG A 35 -6.64 -17.81 5.55
CA ARG A 35 -6.42 -16.87 4.43
C ARG A 35 -6.74 -15.42 4.84
N GLY A 36 -6.19 -14.97 5.96
CA GLY A 36 -6.49 -13.67 6.56
C GLY A 36 -6.41 -12.50 5.56
N THR A 37 -7.10 -11.41 5.87
CA THR A 37 -7.16 -10.23 5.01
C THR A 37 -5.94 -9.34 5.22
N LEU A 38 -5.29 -8.92 4.13
CA LEU A 38 -4.27 -7.87 4.17
C LEU A 38 -4.89 -6.53 4.59
N ARG A 39 -4.34 -5.95 5.66
CA ARG A 39 -4.73 -4.67 6.22
C ARG A 39 -3.51 -3.78 6.30
N ILE A 40 -3.68 -2.55 5.84
CA ILE A 40 -2.66 -1.51 5.97
C ILE A 40 -3.04 -0.67 7.21
N PRO A 41 -2.23 -0.67 8.27
CA PRO A 41 -2.43 0.22 9.41
C PRO A 41 -2.37 1.68 8.96
N ARG A 42 -3.17 2.55 9.58
CA ARG A 42 -3.13 3.99 9.30
C ARG A 42 -1.71 4.59 9.44
N PRO A 43 -0.93 4.32 10.51
CA PRO A 43 0.42 4.86 10.62
C PRO A 43 1.37 4.35 9.52
N ALA A 44 1.16 3.15 8.99
CA ALA A 44 1.95 2.63 7.87
C ALA A 44 1.65 3.39 6.56
N TYR A 45 0.38 3.74 6.35
CA TYR A 45 -0.01 4.59 5.24
C TYR A 45 0.57 6.00 5.38
N ASP A 46 0.47 6.62 6.56
CA ASP A 46 0.98 7.98 6.77
C ASP A 46 2.51 8.01 6.60
N ALA A 47 3.23 7.00 7.11
CA ALA A 47 4.66 6.83 6.89
C ALA A 47 5.00 6.63 5.40
N TYR A 48 4.20 5.82 4.69
CA TYR A 48 4.37 5.61 3.25
C TYR A 48 4.17 6.91 2.48
N VAL A 49 3.12 7.69 2.73
CA VAL A 49 2.87 8.97 2.05
C VAL A 49 3.95 10.00 2.40
N SER A 50 4.39 10.05 3.66
CA SER A 50 5.49 10.92 4.08
C SER A 50 6.81 10.56 3.41
N SER A 51 7.05 9.27 3.12
CA SER A 51 8.24 8.79 2.41
C SER A 51 8.11 8.95 0.89
N ALA A 52 6.92 8.66 0.34
CA ALA A 52 6.56 8.76 -1.07
C ALA A 52 6.44 10.21 -1.57
N GLY A 53 6.52 11.21 -0.68
CA GLY A 53 6.90 12.59 -1.04
C GLY A 53 8.23 12.66 -1.82
N THR A 54 9.01 11.58 -1.84
CA THR A 54 10.00 11.27 -2.87
C THR A 54 9.43 10.18 -3.78
N ALA A 55 8.79 10.58 -4.88
CA ALA A 55 8.10 9.69 -5.81
C ALA A 55 8.95 8.47 -6.25
N PRO A 56 8.33 7.32 -6.56
CA PRO A 56 8.74 6.56 -7.72
C PRO A 56 7.84 6.99 -8.87
N ALA A 57 8.46 7.63 -9.86
CA ALA A 57 7.91 7.89 -11.17
C ALA A 57 7.05 6.71 -11.66
N ALA A 58 5.75 6.96 -11.83
CA ALA A 58 4.93 6.21 -12.76
C ALA A 58 4.86 7.03 -14.06
N GLU A 59 6.03 7.28 -14.65
CA GLU A 59 6.14 7.49 -16.08
C GLU A 59 6.64 6.17 -16.65
N ALA A 60 5.74 5.43 -17.29
CA ALA A 60 6.09 4.26 -18.06
C ALA A 60 5.15 4.19 -19.27
N ALA A 61 5.65 4.81 -20.35
CA ALA A 61 5.47 4.52 -21.78
C ALA A 61 4.05 4.53 -22.39
#